data_AF-A0A9E5Z508-F1
#
_entry.id   AF-A0A9E5Z508-F1
#
_cell.length_a   1.000
_cell.length_b   1.000
_cell.length_c   1.000
_cell.angle_alpha   90.00
_cell.angle_beta   90.00
_cell.angle_gamma   90.00
#
_symmetry.space_group_name_H-M   'P 1'
#
loop_
_entity.id
_entity.type
_entity.pdbx_description
1 polymer ?
#
loop_
_entity_poly.entity_id
_entity_poly.type
_entity_poly.pdbx_seq_one_letter_code
_entity_poly.pdbx_strand_id
1 'polypeptide(L)'
;MAKLSQQETEQFLAQPRIAHLVTLRPEGTPHVAPVWFLWNQGRVLVMADANAVKVRNIKLNPAVAVSIATPERPLSYVVLEGQAAITSENLASVVERMCVLYDGSERGAEFAKELLGDERMVLLEISVDRVMSWQDDKELG
;
A
#
# COMPACT_ATOMS: atom_id res chain seq x y z
N MET A 1 8.90 -1.91 -23.09
CA MET A 1 7.97 -1.62 -21.97
C MET A 1 6.68 -1.05 -22.51
N ALA A 2 5.56 -1.72 -22.27
CA ALA A 2 4.22 -1.23 -22.59
C ALA A 2 3.54 -0.69 -21.32
N LYS A 3 2.69 0.34 -21.48
CA LYS A 3 1.83 0.81 -20.40
C LYS A 3 0.74 -0.23 -20.15
N LEU A 4 0.48 -0.57 -18.89
CA LEU A 4 -0.66 -1.43 -18.53
C LEU A 4 -1.97 -0.71 -18.82
N SER A 5 -2.98 -1.43 -19.31
CA SER A 5 -4.35 -0.94 -19.36
C SER A 5 -4.89 -0.68 -17.95
N GLN A 6 -6.03 0.02 -17.86
CA GLN A 6 -6.69 0.24 -16.57
C GLN A 6 -7.04 -1.10 -15.90
N GLN A 7 -7.63 -2.03 -16.65
CA GLN A 7 -8.00 -3.34 -16.11
C GLN A 7 -6.80 -4.14 -15.62
N GLU A 8 -5.69 -4.14 -16.37
CA GLU A 8 -4.46 -4.83 -15.95
C GLU A 8 -3.83 -4.16 -14.72
N THR A 9 -3.92 -2.83 -14.62
CA THR A 9 -3.44 -2.09 -13.44
C THR A 9 -4.27 -2.44 -12.21
N GLU A 10 -5.60 -2.49 -12.32
CA GLU A 10 -6.51 -2.91 -11.24
C GLU A 10 -6.21 -4.35 -10.79
N GLN A 11 -6.03 -5.27 -11.74
CA GLN A 11 -5.66 -6.66 -11.44
C GLN A 11 -4.28 -6.78 -10.78
N PHE A 12 -3.32 -5.96 -11.20
CA PHE A 12 -1.99 -5.90 -10.61
C PHE A 12 -2.06 -5.43 -9.16
N LEU A 13 -2.83 -4.37 -8.87
CA LEU A 13 -2.98 -3.79 -7.54
C LEU A 13 -3.82 -4.66 -6.58
N ALA A 14 -4.61 -5.59 -7.10
CA ALA A 14 -5.41 -6.52 -6.29
C ALA A 14 -4.60 -7.68 -5.67
N GLN A 15 -3.33 -7.86 -6.05
CA GLN A 15 -2.49 -8.97 -5.55
C GLN A 15 -1.75 -8.61 -4.25
N PRO A 16 -1.47 -9.58 -3.37
CA PRO A 16 -0.73 -9.38 -2.11
C PRO A 16 0.78 -9.13 -2.36
N ARG A 17 1.13 -7.98 -2.91
CA ARG A 17 2.52 -7.57 -3.16
C ARG A 17 3.00 -6.61 -2.08
N ILE A 18 4.27 -6.67 -1.72
CA ILE A 18 4.87 -5.64 -0.89
C ILE A 18 4.94 -4.33 -1.69
N ALA A 19 4.38 -3.27 -1.10
CA ALA A 19 4.51 -1.91 -1.60
C ALA A 19 5.62 -1.17 -0.85
N HIS A 20 6.31 -0.25 -1.50
CA HIS A 20 7.25 0.67 -0.87
C HIS A 20 6.57 2.03 -0.74
N LEU A 21 6.17 2.39 0.49
CA LEU A 21 5.56 3.67 0.79
C LEU A 21 6.66 4.70 1.09
N VAL A 22 6.67 5.78 0.31
CA VAL A 22 7.52 6.94 0.48
C VAL A 22 6.73 8.03 1.19
N THR A 23 7.30 8.56 2.27
CA THR A 23 6.79 9.71 3.04
C THR A 23 7.93 10.70 3.25
N LEU A 24 7.64 11.98 3.52
CA LEU A 24 8.67 12.99 3.72
C LEU A 24 8.88 13.29 5.21
N ARG A 25 10.14 13.30 5.65
CA ARG A 25 10.51 13.79 6.98
C ARG A 25 10.29 15.30 7.07
N PRO A 26 10.23 15.88 8.29
CA PRO A 26 10.06 17.32 8.46
C PRO A 26 11.06 18.19 7.67
N GLU A 27 12.30 17.73 7.58
CA GLU A 27 13.39 18.35 6.83
C GLU A 27 13.34 18.11 5.30
N GLY A 28 12.31 17.40 4.82
CA GLY A 28 12.08 17.12 3.40
C GLY A 28 12.79 15.88 2.85
N THR A 29 13.59 15.17 3.65
CA THR A 29 14.24 13.94 3.19
C THR A 29 13.24 12.78 3.10
N PRO A 30 13.35 11.89 2.09
CA PRO A 30 12.42 10.78 1.93
C PRO A 30 12.67 9.69 2.97
N HIS A 31 11.59 9.13 3.49
CA HIS A 31 11.56 7.92 4.29
C HIS A 31 10.76 6.85 3.53
N VAL A 32 11.43 5.75 3.20
CA VAL A 32 10.86 4.62 2.46
C VAL A 32 10.66 3.46 3.44
N ALA A 33 9.50 2.82 3.40
CA ALA A 33 9.25 1.62 4.18
C ALA A 33 8.38 0.62 3.42
N PRO A 34 8.72 -0.69 3.45
CA PRO A 34 7.87 -1.73 2.91
C PRO A 34 6.57 -1.83 3.72
N VAL A 35 5.45 -2.03 3.05
CA VAL A 35 4.12 -2.13 3.65
C VAL A 35 3.26 -3.15 2.92
N TRP A 36 2.32 -3.76 3.65
CA TRP A 36 1.15 -4.39 3.04
C TRP A 36 0.15 -3.30 2.67
N PHE A 37 -0.63 -3.56 1.63
CA PHE A 37 -1.65 -2.64 1.18
C PHE A 37 -2.89 -3.37 0.68
N LEU A 38 -4.02 -2.65 0.69
CA LEU A 38 -5.21 -2.98 -0.07
C LEU A 38 -5.47 -1.90 -1.12
N TRP A 39 -5.85 -2.34 -2.31
CA TRP A 39 -6.40 -1.47 -3.33
C TRP A 39 -7.92 -1.46 -3.24
N ASN A 40 -8.52 -0.27 -3.16
CA ASN A 40 -9.97 -0.11 -3.09
C ASN A 40 -10.41 1.16 -3.81
N GLN A 41 -11.06 1.02 -4.97
CA GLN A 41 -11.71 2.12 -5.70
C GLN A 41 -10.82 3.37 -5.86
N GLY A 42 -9.60 3.21 -6.37
CA GLY A 42 -8.68 4.34 -6.56
C GLY A 42 -7.93 4.78 -5.30
N ARG A 43 -8.08 4.06 -4.18
CA ARG A 43 -7.37 4.33 -2.92
C ARG A 43 -6.45 3.19 -2.54
N VAL A 44 -5.31 3.54 -1.95
CA VAL A 44 -4.43 2.58 -1.26
C VAL A 44 -4.68 2.67 0.23
N LEU A 45 -4.98 1.55 0.87
CA LEU A 45 -5.12 1.45 2.33
C LEU A 45 -3.90 0.74 2.89
N VAL A 46 -3.27 1.33 3.90
CA VAL A 46 -2.11 0.76 4.60
C VAL A 46 -2.37 0.81 6.10
N MET A 47 -2.27 -0.34 6.78
CA MET A 47 -2.31 -0.36 8.24
C MET A 47 -0.95 0.05 8.83
N ALA A 48 -0.95 0.79 9.95
CA ALA A 48 0.26 1.22 10.63
C ALA A 48 0.04 1.41 12.13
N ASP A 49 1.11 1.23 12.92
CA ASP A 49 1.14 1.70 14.31
C ASP A 49 1.10 3.24 14.32
N ALA A 50 0.25 3.83 15.18
CA ALA A 50 0.04 5.27 15.29
C ALA A 50 1.32 6.08 15.61
N ASN A 51 2.34 5.44 16.18
CA ASN A 51 3.63 6.04 16.50
C ASN A 51 4.70 5.84 15.41
N ALA A 52 4.36 5.14 14.32
CA ALA A 52 5.30 4.88 13.24
C ALA A 52 5.79 6.19 12.57
N VAL A 53 7.04 6.18 12.08
CA VAL A 53 7.65 7.32 11.39
C VAL A 53 6.79 7.82 10.24
N LYS A 54 6.21 6.90 9.44
CA LYS A 54 5.31 7.23 8.33
C LYS A 54 4.06 8.00 8.79
N VAL A 55 3.49 7.66 9.95
CA VAL A 55 2.31 8.36 10.51
C VAL A 55 2.70 9.77 10.94
N ARG A 56 3.83 9.93 11.63
CA ARG A 56 4.36 11.25 12.01
C ARG A 56 4.64 12.13 10.79
N ASN A 57 5.25 11.55 9.75
CA ASN A 57 5.55 12.24 8.50
C ASN A 57 4.25 12.73 7.83
N ILE A 58 3.25 11.86 7.70
CA ILE A 58 1.96 12.17 7.05
C ILE A 58 1.21 13.30 7.77
N LYS A 59 1.28 13.36 9.12
CA LYS A 59 0.69 14.47 9.89
C LYS A 59 1.26 15.85 9.53
N LEU A 60 2.51 15.91 9.06
CA LEU A 60 3.20 17.14 8.70
C LEU A 60 3.16 17.41 7.20
N ASN A 61 3.22 16.35 6.39
CA ASN A 61 3.14 16.43 4.95
C ASN A 61 2.38 15.21 4.40
N PRO A 62 1.15 15.40 3.87
CA PRO A 62 0.33 14.29 3.39
C PRO A 62 0.82 13.72 2.06
N ALA A 63 1.73 14.38 1.34
CA ALA A 63 2.21 13.91 0.04
C ALA A 63 2.98 12.59 0.19
N VAL A 64 2.58 11.59 -0.59
CA VAL A 64 3.16 10.25 -0.59
C VAL A 64 3.33 9.71 -1.99
N ALA A 65 4.26 8.76 -2.14
CA ALA A 65 4.38 7.92 -3.32
C ALA A 65 4.41 6.45 -2.91
N VAL A 66 3.86 5.58 -3.74
CA VAL A 66 3.82 4.13 -3.52
C VAL A 66 4.40 3.43 -4.74
N SER A 67 5.40 2.58 -4.55
CA SER A 67 6.01 1.77 -5.61
C SER A 67 5.77 0.29 -5.37
N ILE A 68 5.23 -0.41 -6.38
CA ILE A 68 4.91 -1.84 -6.33
C ILE A 68 5.47 -2.48 -7.61
N ALA A 69 6.23 -3.55 -7.48
CA ALA A 69 6.84 -4.25 -8.61
C ALA A 69 6.72 -5.76 -8.45
N THR A 70 6.70 -6.50 -9.57
CA THR A 70 6.93 -7.95 -9.53
C THR A 70 8.40 -8.25 -9.25
N PRO A 71 8.70 -9.32 -8.50
CA PRO A 71 10.08 -9.73 -8.24
C PRO A 71 10.72 -10.42 -9.45
N GLU A 72 9.91 -10.95 -10.37
CA GLU A 72 10.33 -11.83 -11.47
C GLU A 72 9.75 -11.40 -12.81
N ARG A 73 10.34 -11.91 -13.90
CA ARG A 73 9.91 -11.63 -15.28
C ARG A 73 8.56 -12.29 -15.61
N PRO A 74 7.74 -11.67 -16.48
CA PRO A 74 7.92 -10.33 -17.02
C PRO A 74 7.77 -9.26 -15.93
N LEU A 75 8.73 -8.34 -15.86
CA LEU A 75 8.74 -7.31 -14.84
C LEU A 75 7.57 -6.37 -15.07
N SER A 76 6.75 -6.16 -14.05
CA SER A 76 5.63 -5.22 -14.09
C SER A 76 5.67 -4.36 -12.84
N TYR A 77 5.44 -3.07 -12.98
CA TYR A 77 5.41 -2.16 -11.84
C TYR A 77 4.36 -1.07 -11.98
N VAL A 78 3.85 -0.64 -10.83
CA VAL A 78 2.90 0.46 -10.69
C VAL A 78 3.46 1.42 -9.65
N VAL A 79 3.50 2.69 -10.04
CA VAL A 79 3.84 3.82 -9.16
C VAL A 79 2.59 4.69 -9.01
N LEU A 80 2.25 4.98 -7.77
CA LEU A 80 1.10 5.80 -7.39
C LEU A 80 1.61 7.04 -6.65
N GLU A 81 1.08 8.20 -6.98
CA GLU A 81 1.33 9.45 -6.24
C GLU A 81 0.01 10.02 -5.75
N GLY A 82 0.03 10.60 -4.55
CA GLY A 82 -1.18 11.14 -3.97
C GLY A 82 -1.00 11.68 -2.56
N GLN A 83 -2.10 11.73 -1.82
CA GLN A 83 -2.14 12.27 -0.46
C GLN A 83 -2.72 11.27 0.52
N ALA A 84 -2.05 11.11 1.67
CA ALA A 84 -2.46 10.22 2.73
C ALA A 84 -3.23 10.98 3.84
N ALA A 85 -4.37 10.42 4.23
CA ALA A 85 -5.08 10.78 5.45
C ALA A 85 -4.93 9.65 6.49
N ILE A 86 -4.96 10.00 7.78
CA ILE A 86 -4.94 9.03 8.87
C ILE A 86 -6.35 8.89 9.40
N THR A 87 -6.86 7.66 9.48
CA THR A 87 -8.22 7.38 9.93
C THR A 87 -8.28 6.08 10.74
N SER A 88 -9.31 5.96 11.58
CA SER A 88 -9.72 4.73 12.25
C SER A 88 -11.05 4.17 11.70
N GLU A 89 -11.64 4.85 10.72
CA GLU A 89 -12.89 4.38 10.09
C GLU A 89 -12.69 3.03 9.42
N ASN A 90 -13.58 2.09 9.73
CA ASN A 90 -13.54 0.71 9.22
C ASN A 90 -12.22 -0.05 9.50
N LEU A 91 -11.39 0.42 10.44
CA LEU A 91 -10.06 -0.11 10.74
C LEU A 91 -10.07 -1.64 10.89
N ALA A 92 -10.94 -2.19 11.73
CA ALA A 92 -10.99 -3.63 12.00
C ALA A 92 -11.27 -4.44 10.72
N SER A 93 -12.26 -4.04 9.93
CA SER A 93 -12.61 -4.72 8.68
C SER A 93 -11.50 -4.65 7.64
N VAL A 94 -10.82 -3.50 7.52
CA VAL A 94 -9.72 -3.32 6.57
C VAL A 94 -8.49 -4.12 6.98
N VAL A 95 -8.13 -4.11 8.26
CA VAL A 95 -7.00 -4.89 8.79
C VAL A 95 -7.25 -6.38 8.60
N GLU A 96 -8.44 -6.88 8.93
CA GLU A 96 -8.81 -8.29 8.71
C GLU A 96 -8.71 -8.67 7.23
N ARG A 97 -9.32 -7.89 6.33
CA ARG A 97 -9.24 -8.14 4.88
C ARG A 97 -7.79 -8.13 4.38
N MET A 98 -6.96 -7.23 4.89
CA MET A 98 -5.56 -7.13 4.51
C MET A 98 -4.78 -8.35 4.98
N CYS A 99 -4.88 -8.71 6.26
CA CYS A 99 -4.18 -9.87 6.79
C CYS A 99 -4.62 -11.16 6.11
N VAL A 100 -5.92 -11.34 5.84
CA VAL A 100 -6.44 -12.49 5.11
C VAL A 100 -5.92 -12.54 3.67
N LEU A 101 -5.81 -11.40 2.99
CA LEU A 101 -5.28 -11.35 1.63
C LEU A 101 -3.81 -11.81 1.55
N TYR A 102 -3.00 -11.48 2.57
CA TYR A 102 -1.56 -11.77 2.56
C TYR A 102 -1.21 -13.12 3.21
N ASP A 103 -1.90 -13.51 4.28
CA ASP A 103 -1.57 -14.71 5.07
C ASP A 103 -2.67 -15.80 5.05
N GLY A 104 -3.76 -15.59 4.30
CA GLY A 104 -4.87 -16.53 4.18
C GLY A 104 -5.91 -16.42 5.31
N SER A 105 -7.02 -17.14 5.16
CA SER A 105 -8.23 -16.97 6.00
C SER A 105 -8.03 -17.30 7.48
N GLU A 106 -7.22 -18.31 7.80
CA GLU A 106 -7.01 -18.74 9.20
C GLU A 106 -5.96 -17.85 9.88
N ARG A 107 -4.70 -17.94 9.41
CA ARG A 107 -3.58 -17.21 9.98
C ARG A 107 -3.76 -15.69 9.88
N GLY A 108 -4.27 -15.19 8.75
CA GLY A 108 -4.54 -13.77 8.58
C GLY A 108 -5.60 -13.23 9.55
N ALA A 109 -6.67 -13.99 9.82
CA ALA A 109 -7.69 -13.58 10.78
C ALA A 109 -7.18 -13.58 12.23
N GLU A 110 -6.30 -14.52 12.58
CA GLU A 110 -5.62 -14.53 13.89
C GLU A 110 -4.70 -13.31 14.03
N PHE A 111 -3.83 -13.07 13.04
CA PHE A 111 -2.90 -11.95 13.05
C PHE A 111 -3.62 -10.59 13.10
N ALA A 112 -4.77 -10.45 12.41
CA ALA A 112 -5.60 -9.26 12.49
C ALA A 112 -6.10 -8.98 13.92
N LYS A 113 -6.51 -10.02 14.66
CA LYS A 113 -6.96 -9.88 16.06
C LYS A 113 -5.83 -9.41 16.97
N GLU A 114 -4.63 -9.93 16.78
CA GLU A 114 -3.44 -9.51 17.54
C GLU A 114 -3.14 -8.02 17.30
N LEU A 115 -3.07 -7.60 16.03
CA LEU A 115 -2.80 -6.21 15.66
C LEU A 115 -3.84 -5.24 16.24
N LEU A 116 -5.12 -5.62 16.22
CA LEU A 116 -6.21 -4.78 16.71
C LEU A 116 -6.30 -4.75 18.24
N GLY A 117 -5.87 -5.82 18.92
CA GLY A 117 -5.88 -5.90 20.39
C GLY A 117 -4.98 -4.89 21.09
N ASP A 118 -3.95 -4.40 20.40
CA ASP A 118 -3.03 -3.39 20.90
C ASP A 118 -3.60 -1.96 20.89
N GLU A 119 -4.76 -1.72 20.27
CA GLU A 119 -5.44 -0.41 20.14
C GLU A 119 -4.56 0.74 19.60
N ARG A 120 -3.41 0.42 19.00
CA ARG A 120 -2.46 1.39 18.42
C ARG A 120 -2.54 1.52 16.92
N MET A 121 -3.36 0.70 16.27
CA MET A 121 -3.44 0.65 14.82
C MET A 121 -4.25 1.80 14.25
N VAL A 122 -3.78 2.34 13.14
CA VAL A 122 -4.48 3.31 12.30
C VAL A 122 -4.41 2.88 10.84
N LEU A 123 -5.31 3.41 10.01
CA LEU A 123 -5.21 3.32 8.57
C LEU A 123 -4.61 4.60 8.00
N LEU A 124 -3.69 4.41 7.06
CA LEU A 124 -3.29 5.42 6.10
C LEU A 124 -4.13 5.20 4.85
N GLU A 125 -5.05 6.11 4.58
CA GLU A 125 -5.86 6.11 3.37
C GLU A 125 -5.23 7.08 2.36
N ILE A 126 -4.74 6.55 1.26
CA ILE A 126 -4.06 7.31 0.21
C ILE A 126 -5.02 7.51 -0.94
N SER A 127 -5.43 8.75 -1.15
CA SER A 127 -6.13 9.17 -2.37
C SER A 127 -5.11 9.33 -3.49
N VAL A 128 -5.28 8.62 -4.60
CA VAL A 128 -4.32 8.60 -5.71
C VAL A 128 -4.69 9.63 -6.76
N ASP A 129 -3.75 10.54 -7.03
CA ASP A 129 -3.89 11.61 -8.02
C ASP A 129 -3.25 11.21 -9.36
N ARG A 130 -2.23 10.35 -9.31
CA ARG A 130 -1.49 9.90 -10.50
C ARG A 130 -1.17 8.41 -10.42
N VAL A 131 -1.41 7.72 -11.53
CA VAL A 131 -1.07 6.32 -11.73
C VAL A 131 -0.12 6.20 -12.91
N MET A 132 1.01 5.54 -12.69
CA MET A 132 1.96 5.22 -13.74
C MET A 132 2.26 3.73 -13.69
N SER A 133 2.15 3.04 -14.82
CA SER A 133 2.16 1.59 -14.87
C SER A 133 2.86 1.07 -16.12
N TRP A 134 3.65 0.01 -15.96
CA TRP A 134 4.48 -0.54 -17.03
C TRP A 134 4.65 -2.06 -16.88
N GLN A 135 4.85 -2.72 -18.02
CA GLN A 135 5.27 -4.12 -18.11
C GLN A 135 6.36 -4.27 -19.19
N ASP A 136 7.40 -5.04 -18.89
CA ASP A 136 8.43 -5.46 -19.84
C ASP A 136 7.88 -6.49 -20.84
N ASP A 137 8.51 -6.57 -22.01
CA ASP A 137 8.07 -7.51 -23.06
C ASP A 137 8.07 -8.95 -22.57
N LYS A 138 7.01 -9.67 -22.91
CA LYS A 138 6.80 -11.08 -22.55
C LYS A 138 7.78 -12.03 -23.25
N GLU A 139 8.49 -11.57 -24.28
CA GLU A 139 9.35 -12.39 -25.15
C GLU A 139 10.82 -12.48 -24.71
N LEU A 140 11.21 -11.90 -23.56
CA LEU A 140 12.59 -11.91 -23.05
C LEU A 140 12.87 -13.03 -22.03
N GLY A 141 12.18 -14.17 -22.15
CA GLY A 141 12.30 -15.34 -21.28
C GLY A 141 12.90 -16.55 -21.98
#